data_AF-A0AB72UA61-F1
#
_entry.id   AF-A0AB72UA61-F1
#
_cell.length_a   1.000
_cell.length_b   1.000
_cell.length_c   1.000
_cell.angle_alpha   90.00
_cell.angle_beta   90.00
_cell.angle_gamma   90.00
#
_symmetry.space_group_name_H-M   'P 1'
#
loop_
_entity.id
_entity.type
_entity.pdbx_description
1 polymer ?
#
loop_
_entity_poly.entity_id
_entity_poly.type
_entity_poly.pdbx_seq_one_letter_code
_entity_poly.pdbx_strand_id
1 'polypeptide(L)'
;MNDKLNYFFVGRPSYKYIAQGVEGAHWEFPSCFIFEFESIGDIKRIFPFDSGAFSKGMYPDYIKNIEIENFMAGNDRSYPSKIIGAFFESPLKYFMLEAKEQQRFVAEYSVGPRDAELSALHRLASDKSLYGIDDRRFTIEVQSQEDVDLKIKSPIAVIFPHQYLLDDELVGIIKDVWKSKIITYKTYSLNLDNIYGNIYSKVDDIYQGMGIF
;
A
#
# COMPACT_ATOMS: atom_id res chain seq x y z
N MET A 1 -15.63 -20.52 2.58
CA MET A 1 -15.82 -20.08 1.19
C MET A 1 -14.81 -18.98 0.93
N ASN A 2 -13.97 -19.10 -0.11
CA ASN A 2 -13.07 -18.01 -0.50
C ASN A 2 -13.92 -16.89 -1.12
N ASP A 3 -14.04 -15.77 -0.41
CA ASP A 3 -14.59 -14.55 -1.00
C ASP A 3 -13.74 -14.17 -2.23
N LYS A 4 -14.37 -13.85 -3.36
CA LYS A 4 -13.67 -13.24 -4.49
C LYS A 4 -13.60 -11.74 -4.20
N LEU A 5 -12.43 -11.28 -3.76
CA LEU A 5 -12.20 -9.89 -3.36
C LEU A 5 -11.07 -9.28 -4.19
N ASN A 6 -11.20 -7.99 -4.46
CA ASN A 6 -10.12 -7.16 -4.96
C ASN A 6 -9.45 -6.43 -3.80
N TYR A 7 -8.13 -6.40 -3.82
CA TYR A 7 -7.30 -5.87 -2.75
C TYR A 7 -6.59 -4.61 -3.24
N PHE A 8 -6.85 -3.49 -2.57
CA PHE A 8 -6.23 -2.21 -2.84
C PHE A 8 -5.43 -1.74 -1.62
N PHE A 9 -4.44 -0.91 -1.88
CA PHE A 9 -3.54 -0.40 -0.84
C PHE A 9 -3.51 1.12 -0.91
N VAL A 10 -3.90 1.78 0.18
CA VAL A 10 -4.13 3.22 0.20
C VAL A 10 -2.82 3.96 0.41
N GLY A 11 -2.54 4.93 -0.46
CA GLY A 11 -1.50 5.94 -0.30
C GLY A 11 -0.06 5.43 -0.33
N ARG A 12 0.18 4.11 -0.49
CA ARG A 12 1.52 3.54 -0.62
C ARG A 12 1.50 2.42 -1.66
N PRO A 13 2.54 2.29 -2.50
CA PRO A 13 2.60 1.24 -3.50
C PRO A 13 2.68 -0.14 -2.84
N SER A 14 1.88 -1.07 -3.33
CA SER A 14 2.02 -2.50 -3.02
C SER A 14 2.42 -3.25 -4.28
N TYR A 15 3.38 -4.15 -4.14
CA TYR A 15 3.96 -4.91 -5.23
C TYR A 15 4.40 -6.30 -4.77
N LYS A 16 4.54 -7.24 -5.71
CA LYS A 16 5.09 -8.56 -5.38
C LYS A 16 6.58 -8.42 -5.10
N TYR A 17 7.02 -8.90 -3.94
CA TYR A 17 8.44 -8.95 -3.59
C TYR A 17 9.13 -10.07 -4.39
N ILE A 18 10.23 -9.74 -5.05
CA ILE A 18 11.16 -10.67 -5.67
C ILE A 18 12.30 -10.93 -4.68
N ALA A 19 12.61 -12.19 -4.43
CA ALA A 19 13.67 -12.59 -3.49
C ALA A 19 15.05 -12.05 -3.91
N GLN A 20 15.85 -11.66 -2.92
CA GLN A 20 17.23 -11.18 -3.12
C GLN A 20 18.12 -12.24 -3.81
N GLY A 21 19.04 -11.76 -4.66
CA GLY A 21 20.10 -12.60 -5.25
C GLY A 21 19.77 -13.26 -6.59
N VAL A 22 18.63 -12.93 -7.20
CA VAL A 22 18.24 -13.41 -8.54
C VAL A 22 18.38 -12.27 -9.56
N GLU A 23 19.06 -12.49 -10.68
CA GLU A 23 18.91 -11.63 -11.87
C GLU A 23 17.48 -11.79 -12.36
N GLY A 24 16.61 -10.88 -11.94
CA GLY A 24 15.22 -10.88 -12.35
C GLY A 24 15.09 -10.49 -13.81
N ALA A 25 14.32 -11.23 -14.58
CA ALA A 25 13.91 -10.81 -15.90
C ALA A 25 12.84 -9.72 -15.83
N HIS A 26 12.64 -8.99 -16.93
CA HIS A 26 11.73 -7.84 -16.95
C HIS A 26 10.28 -8.16 -16.56
N TRP A 27 9.82 -9.40 -16.77
CA TRP A 27 8.49 -9.88 -16.39
C TRP A 27 8.34 -10.20 -14.90
N GLU A 28 9.44 -10.28 -14.17
CA GLU A 28 9.41 -10.50 -12.71
C GLU A 28 9.26 -9.17 -11.96
N PHE A 29 9.61 -8.06 -12.60
CA PHE A 29 9.59 -6.75 -11.99
C PHE A 29 8.18 -6.20 -11.78
N PRO A 30 7.93 -5.54 -10.64
CA PRO A 30 6.58 -5.15 -10.26
C PRO A 30 6.02 -4.01 -11.12
N SER A 31 4.72 -4.06 -11.35
CA SER A 31 3.96 -2.92 -11.88
C SER A 31 3.04 -2.39 -10.79
N CYS A 32 2.80 -1.07 -10.79
CA CYS A 32 1.92 -0.41 -9.83
C CYS A 32 0.83 0.36 -10.58
N PHE A 33 -0.42 0.12 -10.20
CA PHE A 33 -1.60 0.75 -10.76
C PHE A 33 -2.17 1.68 -9.71
N ILE A 34 -2.31 2.95 -10.05
CA ILE A 34 -2.83 3.95 -9.12
C ILE A 34 -4.25 4.27 -9.53
N PHE A 35 -5.18 4.18 -8.59
CA PHE A 35 -6.59 4.46 -8.79
C PHE A 35 -7.02 5.65 -7.95
N GLU A 36 -8.04 6.37 -8.42
CA GLU A 36 -8.76 7.32 -7.57
C GLU A 36 -9.54 6.55 -6.50
N PHE A 37 -9.47 6.95 -5.24
CA PHE A 37 -10.07 6.17 -4.16
C PHE A 37 -11.59 6.08 -4.28
N GLU A 38 -12.22 7.16 -4.74
CA GLU A 38 -13.66 7.21 -4.98
C GLU A 38 -14.14 6.27 -6.09
N SER A 39 -13.24 5.81 -6.96
CA SER A 39 -13.56 4.81 -7.98
C SER A 39 -13.74 3.41 -7.38
N ILE A 40 -13.25 3.14 -6.17
CA ILE A 40 -13.35 1.84 -5.52
C ILE A 40 -14.69 1.72 -4.80
N GLY A 41 -15.60 0.91 -5.36
CA GLY A 41 -16.91 0.65 -4.78
C GLY A 41 -16.94 -0.61 -3.92
N ASP A 42 -18.10 -0.86 -3.32
CA ASP A 42 -18.42 -2.05 -2.52
C ASP A 42 -17.30 -2.50 -1.56
N ILE A 43 -16.84 -1.57 -0.74
CA ILE A 43 -15.80 -1.85 0.26
C ILE A 43 -16.40 -2.79 1.31
N LYS A 44 -15.76 -3.94 1.51
CA LYS A 44 -16.14 -4.95 2.49
C LYS A 44 -15.39 -4.77 3.80
N ARG A 45 -14.08 -4.56 3.73
CA ARG A 45 -13.19 -4.48 4.90
C ARG A 45 -12.04 -3.53 4.64
N ILE A 46 -11.59 -2.90 5.71
CA ILE A 46 -10.41 -2.05 5.74
C ILE A 46 -9.55 -2.49 6.92
N PHE A 47 -8.27 -2.75 6.65
CA PHE A 47 -7.27 -3.12 7.64
C PHE A 47 -6.11 -2.11 7.62
N PRO A 48 -5.48 -1.82 8.77
CA PRO A 48 -4.32 -0.93 8.84
C PRO A 48 -3.02 -1.56 8.29
N PHE A 49 -3.08 -2.77 7.74
CA PHE A 49 -1.97 -3.53 7.21
C PHE A 49 -2.47 -4.61 6.21
N ASP A 50 -1.55 -5.27 5.50
CA ASP A 50 -1.85 -6.41 4.61
C ASP A 50 -2.34 -7.62 5.42
N SER A 51 -3.63 -7.93 5.28
CA SER A 51 -4.31 -9.01 6.00
C SER A 51 -3.87 -10.40 5.54
N GLY A 52 -3.42 -10.51 4.29
CA GLY A 52 -2.84 -11.73 3.72
C GLY A 52 -1.45 -12.04 4.30
N ALA A 53 -0.62 -11.01 4.48
CA ALA A 53 0.66 -11.13 5.16
C ALA A 53 0.49 -11.44 6.66
N PHE A 54 -0.54 -10.88 7.31
CA PHE A 54 -0.94 -11.25 8.68
C PHE A 54 -1.26 -12.75 8.78
N SER A 55 -2.14 -13.23 7.90
CA SER A 55 -2.57 -14.64 7.88
C SER A 55 -1.42 -15.62 7.60
N LYS A 56 -0.33 -15.15 6.97
CA LYS A 56 0.90 -15.91 6.72
C LYS A 56 1.94 -15.81 7.84
N GLY A 57 1.64 -15.11 8.93
CA GLY A 57 2.55 -14.96 10.07
C GLY A 57 3.76 -14.07 9.80
N MET A 58 3.68 -13.17 8.82
CA MET A 58 4.79 -12.29 8.42
C MET A 58 5.00 -11.06 9.32
N TYR A 59 4.09 -10.83 10.28
CA TYR A 59 4.18 -9.73 11.24
C TYR A 59 4.93 -10.13 12.52
N PRO A 60 5.31 -9.17 13.38
CA PRO A 60 5.85 -9.47 14.71
C PRO A 60 4.84 -10.18 15.62
N ASP A 61 5.34 -10.92 16.62
CA ASP A 61 4.50 -11.72 17.52
C ASP A 61 3.49 -10.86 18.32
N TYR A 62 3.85 -9.62 18.66
CA TYR A 62 2.96 -8.71 19.38
C TYR A 62 1.73 -8.28 18.54
N ILE A 63 1.78 -8.42 17.21
CA ILE A 63 0.63 -8.24 16.32
C ILE A 63 -0.09 -9.58 16.12
N LYS A 64 0.67 -10.64 15.84
CA LYS A 64 0.13 -11.98 15.52
C LYS A 64 -0.66 -12.64 16.65
N ASN A 65 -0.41 -12.24 17.90
CA ASN A 65 -1.12 -12.76 19.07
C ASN A 65 -2.50 -12.12 19.30
N ILE A 66 -2.91 -11.16 18.46
CA ILE A 66 -4.21 -10.49 18.51
C ILE A 66 -5.03 -10.97 17.31
N GLU A 67 -6.31 -11.29 17.51
CA GLU A 67 -7.19 -11.73 16.43
C GLU A 67 -7.30 -10.65 15.33
N ILE A 68 -7.25 -11.06 14.06
CA ILE A 68 -7.18 -10.12 12.93
C ILE A 68 -8.43 -9.23 12.87
N GLU A 69 -9.59 -9.75 13.26
CA GLU A 69 -10.87 -9.04 13.30
C GLU A 69 -10.81 -7.82 14.22
N ASN A 70 -9.99 -7.85 15.28
CA ASN A 70 -9.82 -6.72 16.18
C ASN A 70 -9.09 -5.53 15.51
N PHE A 71 -8.39 -5.77 14.41
CA PHE A 71 -7.76 -4.71 13.62
C PHE A 71 -8.64 -4.21 12.47
N MET A 72 -9.81 -4.80 12.23
CA MET A 72 -10.70 -4.36 11.17
C MET A 72 -11.29 -2.98 11.52
N ALA A 73 -10.94 -1.96 10.74
CA ALA A 73 -11.43 -0.59 10.97
C ALA A 73 -12.93 -0.45 10.61
N GLY A 74 -13.39 -1.24 9.63
CA GLY A 74 -14.75 -1.25 9.12
C GLY A 74 -14.78 -1.27 7.60
N ASN A 75 -15.82 -0.69 7.00
CA ASN A 75 -16.03 -0.63 5.56
C ASN A 75 -16.26 0.78 5.00
N ASP A 76 -16.19 1.80 5.87
CA ASP A 76 -16.42 3.19 5.50
C ASP A 76 -15.17 3.83 4.87
N ARG A 77 -15.36 4.57 3.77
CA ARG A 77 -14.29 5.26 3.03
C ARG A 77 -13.52 6.30 3.85
N SER A 78 -14.06 6.77 4.98
CA SER A 78 -13.36 7.69 5.88
C SER A 78 -12.31 7.01 6.78
N TYR A 79 -12.31 5.68 6.92
CA TYR A 79 -11.38 5.00 7.82
C TYR A 79 -9.90 5.17 7.44
N PRO A 80 -9.47 5.08 6.17
CA PRO A 80 -8.07 5.28 5.82
C PRO A 80 -7.54 6.65 6.25
N SER A 81 -8.31 7.72 6.05
CA SER A 81 -7.89 9.07 6.48
C SER A 81 -7.87 9.21 8.01
N LYS A 82 -8.79 8.57 8.73
CA LYS A 82 -8.76 8.49 10.20
C LYS A 82 -7.54 7.73 10.72
N ILE A 83 -7.19 6.60 10.11
CA ILE A 83 -5.99 5.83 10.44
C ILE A 83 -4.74 6.68 10.21
N ILE A 84 -4.63 7.32 9.04
CA ILE A 84 -3.52 8.21 8.70
C ILE A 84 -3.41 9.35 9.72
N GLY A 85 -4.50 10.05 10.02
CA GLY A 85 -4.51 11.13 11.00
C GLY A 85 -4.14 10.66 12.41
N ALA A 86 -4.59 9.47 12.80
CA ALA A 86 -4.31 8.92 14.12
C ALA A 86 -2.85 8.52 14.32
N PHE A 87 -2.29 7.77 13.37
CA PHE A 87 -0.97 7.18 13.51
C PHE A 87 0.16 8.00 12.88
N PHE A 88 -0.13 8.90 11.93
CA PHE A 88 0.90 9.62 11.16
C PHE A 88 0.65 11.12 10.99
N GLU A 89 -0.52 11.64 11.35
CA GLU A 89 -0.93 13.06 11.25
C GLU A 89 -1.16 13.59 9.83
N SER A 90 -0.36 13.17 8.85
CA SER A 90 -0.49 13.61 7.46
C SER A 90 -0.25 12.49 6.45
N PRO A 91 -0.77 12.62 5.21
CA PRO A 91 -0.49 11.68 4.13
C PRO A 91 1.01 11.52 3.86
N LEU A 92 1.78 12.63 3.90
CA LEU A 92 3.23 12.60 3.69
C LEU A 92 3.94 11.78 4.78
N LYS A 93 3.61 12.01 6.05
CA LYS A 93 4.20 11.22 7.15
C LYS A 93 3.81 9.75 7.08
N TYR A 94 2.59 9.44 6.66
CA TYR A 94 2.17 8.06 6.41
C TYR A 94 2.97 7.40 5.29
N PHE A 95 3.18 8.12 4.19
CA PHE A 95 3.99 7.66 3.06
C PHE A 95 5.44 7.37 3.49
N MET A 96 6.02 8.24 4.31
CA MET A 96 7.38 8.11 4.85
C MET A 96 7.50 7.15 6.04
N LEU A 97 6.39 6.54 6.48
CA LEU A 97 6.31 5.70 7.69
C LEU A 97 6.81 6.42 8.96
N GLU A 98 6.53 7.72 9.07
CA GLU A 98 6.87 8.56 10.21
C GLU A 98 5.71 8.62 11.20
N ALA A 99 5.68 7.65 12.11
CA ALA A 99 4.63 7.56 13.12
C ALA A 99 4.59 8.79 14.05
N LYS A 100 3.37 9.14 14.49
CA LYS A 100 3.11 10.08 15.58
C LYS A 100 3.90 9.65 16.82
N GLU A 101 4.45 10.62 17.54
CA GLU A 101 5.22 10.35 18.76
C GLU A 101 4.33 9.64 19.81
N GLN A 102 4.92 8.71 20.56
CA GLN A 102 4.19 7.80 21.45
C GLN A 102 3.44 8.52 22.58
N GLN A 103 4.08 9.45 23.28
CA GLN A 103 3.44 10.20 24.36
C GLN A 103 2.26 11.01 23.83
N ARG A 104 2.41 11.64 22.67
CA ARG A 104 1.32 12.36 22.01
C ARG A 104 0.18 11.45 21.58
N PHE A 105 0.49 10.31 20.95
CA PHE A 105 -0.52 9.33 20.54
C PHE A 105 -1.33 8.82 21.73
N VAL A 106 -0.65 8.44 22.83
CA VAL A 106 -1.29 7.98 24.06
C VAL A 106 -2.17 9.06 24.68
N ALA A 107 -1.70 10.30 24.76
CA ALA A 107 -2.46 11.40 25.33
C ALA A 107 -3.70 11.77 24.50
N GLU A 108 -3.57 11.85 23.17
CA GLU A 108 -4.64 12.26 22.26
C GLU A 108 -5.79 11.25 22.21
N TYR A 109 -5.46 9.95 22.21
CA TYR A 109 -6.46 8.87 22.11
C TYR A 109 -6.77 8.19 23.45
N SER A 110 -6.22 8.70 24.56
CA SER A 110 -6.39 8.10 25.89
C SER A 110 -6.07 6.60 25.95
N VAL A 111 -5.02 6.18 25.22
CA VAL A 111 -4.64 4.77 25.06
C VAL A 111 -4.20 4.21 26.40
N GLY A 112 -4.90 3.19 26.87
CA GLY A 112 -4.63 2.51 28.13
C GLY A 112 -4.25 1.03 27.98
N PRO A 113 -4.07 0.31 29.09
CA PRO A 113 -3.67 -1.10 29.09
C PRO A 113 -4.66 -2.07 28.40
N ARG A 114 -5.89 -1.60 28.12
CA ARG A 114 -6.93 -2.39 27.44
C ARG A 114 -6.92 -2.19 25.92
N ASP A 115 -6.16 -1.23 25.42
CA ASP A 115 -6.10 -0.86 24.00
C ASP A 115 -4.87 -1.51 23.35
N ALA A 116 -4.80 -2.84 23.46
CA ALA A 116 -3.66 -3.62 23.00
C ALA A 116 -3.46 -3.48 21.48
N GLU A 117 -4.56 -3.44 20.72
CA GLU A 117 -4.61 -3.25 19.28
C GLU A 117 -3.97 -1.92 18.87
N LEU A 118 -4.37 -0.81 19.52
CA LEU A 118 -3.85 0.52 19.23
C LEU A 118 -2.36 0.62 19.58
N SER A 119 -1.97 0.03 20.71
CA SER A 119 -0.58 -0.03 21.14
C SER A 119 0.29 -0.86 20.18
N ALA A 120 -0.22 -1.99 19.71
CA ALA A 120 0.45 -2.86 18.76
C ALA A 120 0.60 -2.18 17.39
N LEU A 121 -0.45 -1.52 16.89
CA LEU A 121 -0.41 -0.74 15.64
C LEU A 121 0.58 0.43 15.73
N HIS A 122 0.55 1.19 16.83
CA HIS A 122 1.48 2.30 17.01
C HIS A 122 2.94 1.83 17.03
N ARG A 123 3.19 0.70 17.73
CA ARG A 123 4.50 0.05 17.70
C ARG A 123 4.88 -0.40 16.30
N LEU A 124 3.97 -1.04 15.56
CA LEU A 124 4.21 -1.48 14.19
C LEU A 124 4.57 -0.30 13.26
N ALA A 125 3.93 0.85 13.43
CA ALA A 125 4.23 2.06 12.68
C ALA A 125 5.63 2.61 13.05
N SER A 126 5.97 2.67 14.33
CA SER A 126 7.14 3.38 14.87
C SER A 126 8.43 2.56 14.99
N ASP A 127 8.34 1.22 15.03
CA ASP A 127 9.47 0.36 15.37
C ASP A 127 10.52 0.30 14.23
N LYS A 128 11.58 1.11 14.35
CA LYS A 128 12.70 1.13 13.39
C LYS A 128 13.63 -0.08 13.50
N SER A 129 13.46 -0.92 14.53
CA SER A 129 14.33 -2.08 14.79
C SER A 129 13.84 -3.38 14.12
N LEU A 130 12.72 -3.33 13.40
CA LEU A 130 12.17 -4.47 12.66
C LEU A 130 13.02 -4.80 11.42
N TYR A 131 14.22 -5.34 11.65
CA TYR A 131 15.10 -5.86 10.61
C TYR A 131 14.41 -7.02 9.88
N GLY A 132 14.36 -6.93 8.55
CA GLY A 132 13.76 -7.97 7.70
C GLY A 132 12.24 -7.88 7.53
N ILE A 133 11.58 -6.91 8.19
CA ILE A 133 10.17 -6.60 7.92
C ILE A 133 10.10 -5.49 6.89
N ASP A 134 9.39 -5.79 5.80
CA ASP A 134 9.13 -4.88 4.69
C ASP A 134 8.46 -3.58 5.18
N ASP A 135 8.82 -2.45 4.56
CA ASP A 135 8.34 -1.12 4.95
C ASP A 135 6.82 -0.94 4.73
N ARG A 136 6.19 -1.84 3.94
CA ARG A 136 4.74 -1.97 3.76
C ARG A 136 4.00 -2.59 4.95
N ARG A 137 4.69 -2.86 6.06
CA ARG A 137 4.11 -3.33 7.33
C ARG A 137 2.94 -2.50 7.83
N PHE A 138 2.83 -1.23 7.44
CA PHE A 138 1.69 -0.39 7.78
C PHE A 138 1.11 0.22 6.50
N THR A 139 0.74 -0.64 5.54
CA THR A 139 0.00 -0.21 4.36
C THR A 139 -1.47 -0.56 4.53
N ILE A 140 -2.32 0.47 4.55
CA ILE A 140 -3.76 0.31 4.73
C ILE A 140 -4.34 -0.46 3.56
N GLU A 141 -4.90 -1.63 3.84
CA GLU A 141 -5.55 -2.51 2.88
C GLU A 141 -7.05 -2.22 2.82
N VAL A 142 -7.59 -2.17 1.61
CA VAL A 142 -9.01 -2.04 1.32
C VAL A 142 -9.45 -3.23 0.48
N GLN A 143 -10.37 -4.02 1.03
CA GLN A 143 -10.96 -5.18 0.37
C GLN A 143 -12.30 -4.77 -0.24
N SER A 144 -12.44 -4.90 -1.56
CA SER A 144 -13.68 -4.64 -2.29
C SER A 144 -14.27 -5.93 -2.84
N GLN A 145 -15.60 -6.04 -2.83
CA GLN A 145 -16.34 -7.14 -3.46
C GLN A 145 -16.66 -6.89 -4.93
N GLU A 146 -16.47 -5.66 -5.41
CA GLU A 146 -16.76 -5.30 -6.78
C GLU A 146 -15.63 -5.76 -7.71
N ASP A 147 -15.98 -6.36 -8.84
CA ASP A 147 -15.03 -6.66 -9.89
C ASP A 147 -14.47 -5.38 -10.50
N VAL A 148 -13.16 -5.34 -10.71
CA VAL A 148 -12.47 -4.18 -11.29
C VAL A 148 -12.45 -4.30 -12.81
N ASP A 149 -13.41 -3.66 -13.47
CA ASP A 149 -13.31 -3.41 -14.90
C ASP A 149 -12.43 -2.16 -15.13
N LEU A 150 -11.20 -2.38 -15.59
CA LEU A 150 -10.22 -1.32 -15.87
C LEU A 150 -10.66 -0.35 -16.99
N LYS A 151 -11.71 -0.66 -17.75
CA LYS A 151 -12.29 0.26 -18.74
C LYS A 151 -13.28 1.24 -18.12
N ILE A 152 -13.93 0.84 -17.01
CA ILE A 152 -14.90 1.66 -16.28
C ILE A 152 -14.18 2.41 -15.16
N LYS A 153 -13.26 1.73 -14.48
CA LYS A 153 -12.45 2.21 -13.36
C LYS A 153 -11.00 2.23 -13.78
N SER A 154 -10.68 3.15 -14.69
CA SER A 154 -9.33 3.29 -15.19
C SER A 154 -8.38 3.78 -14.11
N PRO A 155 -7.14 3.25 -14.05
CA PRO A 155 -6.13 3.83 -13.19
C PRO A 155 -5.80 5.26 -13.65
N ILE A 156 -5.47 6.14 -12.72
CA ILE A 156 -4.96 7.49 -13.04
C ILE A 156 -3.57 7.40 -13.67
N ALA A 157 -2.77 6.43 -13.22
CA ALA A 157 -1.43 6.18 -13.72
C ALA A 157 -1.08 4.70 -13.59
N VAL A 158 -0.24 4.22 -14.51
CA VAL A 158 0.37 2.90 -14.46
C VAL A 158 1.88 3.08 -14.48
N ILE A 159 2.55 2.50 -13.48
CA ILE A 159 4.01 2.48 -13.33
C ILE A 159 4.49 1.07 -13.66
N PHE A 160 5.37 0.91 -14.65
CA PHE A 160 5.90 -0.41 -15.03
C PHE A 160 7.35 -0.35 -15.57
N PRO A 161 8.05 -1.49 -15.71
CA PRO A 161 9.40 -1.52 -16.29
C PRO A 161 9.47 -0.94 -17.70
N HIS A 162 10.50 -0.16 -18.01
CA HIS A 162 10.65 0.53 -19.30
C HIS A 162 10.50 -0.37 -20.54
N GLN A 163 10.89 -1.65 -20.44
CA GLN A 163 10.79 -2.64 -21.51
C GLN A 163 9.36 -2.83 -22.05
N TYR A 164 8.34 -2.63 -21.20
CA TYR A 164 6.94 -2.74 -21.62
C TYR A 164 6.49 -1.64 -22.59
N LEU A 165 7.31 -0.59 -22.80
CA LEU A 165 7.04 0.39 -23.87
C LEU A 165 7.27 -0.17 -25.27
N LEU A 166 7.95 -1.31 -25.41
CA LEU A 166 8.16 -1.96 -26.69
C LEU A 166 6.92 -2.72 -27.18
N ASP A 167 5.91 -2.86 -26.32
CA ASP A 167 4.62 -3.46 -26.64
C ASP A 167 3.61 -2.36 -27.00
N ASP A 168 3.48 -2.09 -28.30
CA ASP A 168 2.59 -1.06 -28.82
C ASP A 168 1.11 -1.35 -28.49
N GLU A 169 0.71 -2.63 -28.38
CA GLU A 169 -0.66 -3.00 -28.02
C GLU A 169 -0.95 -2.62 -26.56
N LEU A 170 -0.06 -2.97 -25.64
CA LEU A 170 -0.16 -2.57 -24.23
C LEU A 170 -0.18 -1.04 -24.09
N VAL A 171 0.74 -0.34 -24.76
CA VAL A 171 0.81 1.13 -24.72
C VAL A 171 -0.49 1.74 -25.26
N GLY A 172 -1.04 1.19 -26.35
CA GLY A 172 -2.33 1.59 -26.91
C GLY A 172 -3.48 1.36 -25.94
N ILE A 173 -3.55 0.21 -25.26
CA ILE A 173 -4.58 -0.06 -24.25
C ILE A 173 -4.53 0.99 -23.14
N ILE A 174 -3.35 1.26 -22.57
CA ILE A 174 -3.24 2.17 -21.42
C ILE A 174 -3.57 3.61 -21.83
N LYS A 175 -3.06 4.09 -22.97
CA LYS A 175 -3.27 5.46 -23.43
C LYS A 175 -4.65 5.68 -24.03
N ASP A 176 -5.10 4.77 -24.88
CA ASP A 176 -6.26 5.00 -25.73
C ASP A 176 -7.55 4.42 -25.16
N VAL A 177 -7.46 3.32 -24.41
CA VAL A 177 -8.62 2.69 -23.75
C VAL A 177 -8.76 3.20 -22.32
N TRP A 178 -7.73 3.06 -21.50
CA TRP A 178 -7.82 3.45 -20.08
C TRP A 178 -7.65 4.95 -19.87
N LYS A 179 -7.07 5.68 -20.83
CA LYS A 179 -6.74 7.11 -20.71
C LYS A 179 -5.84 7.41 -19.51
N SER A 180 -4.99 6.45 -19.14
CA SER A 180 -4.11 6.53 -17.97
C SER A 180 -2.74 7.09 -18.34
N LYS A 181 -2.08 7.74 -17.38
CA LYS A 181 -0.70 8.18 -17.53
C LYS A 181 0.25 6.98 -17.49
N ILE A 182 1.07 6.82 -18.53
CA ILE A 182 2.17 5.84 -18.52
C ILE A 182 3.38 6.45 -17.83
N ILE A 183 3.90 5.75 -16.82
CA ILE A 183 5.13 6.08 -16.12
C ILE A 183 6.01 4.84 -16.14
N THR A 184 7.31 5.02 -16.41
CA THR A 184 8.24 3.89 -16.44
C THR A 184 9.43 4.11 -15.54
N TYR A 185 10.01 3.00 -15.11
CA TYR A 185 11.30 2.99 -14.43
C TYR A 185 12.28 2.11 -15.19
N LYS A 186 13.55 2.51 -15.14
CA LYS A 186 14.63 1.73 -15.73
C LYS A 186 15.00 0.59 -14.79
N THR A 187 15.23 -0.57 -15.36
CA THR A 187 15.76 -1.72 -14.64
C THR A 187 17.25 -1.76 -14.91
N TYR A 188 18.05 -1.65 -13.86
CA TYR A 188 19.50 -1.83 -13.93
C TYR A 188 19.83 -3.17 -13.29
N SER A 189 20.94 -3.82 -13.69
CA SER A 189 21.48 -5.01 -13.03
C SER A 189 22.09 -4.68 -11.65
N LEU A 190 21.38 -3.85 -10.88
CA LEU A 190 21.71 -3.46 -9.51
C LEU A 190 20.79 -4.23 -8.54
N ASN A 191 21.00 -4.07 -7.23
CA ASN A 191 20.12 -4.66 -6.22
C ASN A 191 18.64 -4.33 -6.51
N LEU A 192 17.77 -5.35 -6.43
CA LEU A 192 16.32 -5.28 -6.61
C LEU A 192 15.65 -4.27 -5.67
N ASP A 193 16.24 -3.99 -4.50
CA ASP A 193 15.74 -2.96 -3.58
C ASP A 193 15.66 -1.57 -4.25
N ASN A 194 16.50 -1.29 -5.24
CA ASN A 194 16.44 -0.04 -6.02
C ASN A 194 15.16 0.07 -6.87
N ILE A 195 14.56 -1.05 -7.26
CA ILE A 195 13.31 -1.06 -8.05
C ILE A 195 12.17 -0.52 -7.21
N TYR A 196 12.07 -0.96 -5.96
CA TYR A 196 11.05 -0.49 -5.03
C TYR A 196 11.21 0.99 -4.72
N GLY A 197 12.45 1.44 -4.47
CA GLY A 197 12.75 2.87 -4.29
C GLY A 197 12.36 3.72 -5.51
N ASN A 198 12.59 3.22 -6.72
CA ASN A 198 12.15 3.90 -7.94
C ASN A 198 10.62 4.02 -8.02
N ILE A 199 9.89 2.97 -7.68
CA ILE A 199 8.41 3.01 -7.67
C ILE A 199 7.92 4.02 -6.64
N TYR A 200 8.47 4.01 -5.43
CA TYR A 200 8.14 5.00 -4.40
C TYR A 200 8.40 6.43 -4.89
N SER A 201 9.57 6.70 -5.49
CA SER A 201 9.87 8.01 -6.08
C SER A 201 8.86 8.42 -7.16
N LYS A 202 8.40 7.48 -8.01
CA LYS A 202 7.36 7.79 -9.01
C LYS A 202 6.00 8.04 -8.41
N VAL A 203 5.62 7.34 -7.35
CA VAL A 203 4.38 7.61 -6.63
C VAL A 203 4.44 8.97 -5.94
N ASP A 204 5.57 9.33 -5.33
CA ASP A 204 5.81 10.65 -4.73
C ASP A 204 5.67 11.77 -5.76
N ASP A 205 6.33 11.67 -6.93
CA ASP A 205 6.19 12.63 -8.04
C ASP A 205 4.72 12.83 -8.45
N ILE A 206 3.93 11.75 -8.47
CA ILE A 206 2.50 11.79 -8.82
C ILE A 206 1.70 12.51 -7.73
N TYR A 207 1.91 12.14 -6.47
CA TYR A 207 1.17 12.70 -5.34
C TYR A 207 1.47 14.19 -5.12
N GLN A 208 2.72 14.62 -5.32
CA GLN A 208 3.07 16.04 -5.35
C GLN A 208 2.37 16.76 -6.51
N GLY A 209 2.35 16.17 -7.71
CA GLY A 209 1.65 16.71 -8.86
C GLY A 209 0.13 16.83 -8.69
N MET A 210 -0.45 16.01 -7.80
CA MET A 210 -1.87 16.03 -7.43
C MET A 210 -2.18 16.96 -6.24
N GLY A 211 -1.17 17.49 -5.55
CA GLY A 211 -1.34 18.30 -4.33
C GLY A 211 -1.79 17.49 -3.11
N ILE A 212 -1.46 16.20 -3.05
CA ILE A 212 -1.74 15.34 -1.89
C ILE A 212 -0.70 15.58 -0.77
N PHE A 213 0.53 15.89 -1.17
CA PHE A 213 1.66 16.23 -0.28
C PHE A 213 1.92 17.73 -0.25
#